data_AF-A0A7X7AVN7-F1
#
_entry.id   AF-A0A7X7AVN7-F1
#
_cell.length_a   1.000
_cell.length_b   1.000
_cell.length_c   1.000
_cell.angle_alpha   90.00
_cell.angle_beta   90.00
_cell.angle_gamma   90.00
#
_symmetry.space_group_name_H-M   'P 1'
#
loop_
_entity.id
_entity.type
_entity.pdbx_description
1 polymer ?
#
loop_
_entity_poly.entity_id
_entity_poly.type
_entity_poly.pdbx_seq_one_letter_code
_entity_poly.pdbx_strand_id
1 'polypeptide(L)'
;MASLSAWSGSSDRQTDNRRVALLKSLSTGNRFYVLVAPDSGLKNADTIEHYPEGTVLGIAYPCLEDGLNDFAVIRSTFETLDLLPDDDDELRAELMEIIADAQGKLVRRLTELRDCISSGRAHFLGADLEEFKSHIINLVTKGVPRKTLDSMMKLDVFETVASTEALINGSFSPEFVYLYELLPENALDTIQEMPPRAFIGRVFQDLLTAVEDQENYKDRHTFDRNVFQKFIAVMFVNYATTDPVFYGTNKDDYGVSADKDMEQTPLYIAVGKALRIYEREHGSLMAPTAPAAADTAPADGDLTPDDQHLLAHLMPICEAAMSLCDSSGTDPRRCAEAVLRATHRLVLELKARGVLSPAVDSPVDADYRGEE
;
A
#
# COMPACT_ATOMS: atom_id res chain seq x y z
N MET A 1 30.45 -29.18 -39.99
CA MET A 1 29.90 -30.06 -38.94
C MET A 1 30.84 -30.03 -37.74
N ALA A 2 30.53 -29.19 -36.75
CA ALA A 2 31.09 -29.27 -35.41
C ALA A 2 30.05 -28.65 -34.47
N SER A 3 29.84 -29.34 -33.35
CA SER A 3 28.72 -29.25 -32.39
C SER A 3 28.61 -27.89 -31.70
N LEU A 4 27.39 -27.33 -31.73
CA LEU A 4 26.90 -26.35 -30.76
C LEU A 4 26.62 -27.11 -29.45
N SER A 5 27.45 -26.90 -28.43
CA SER A 5 27.18 -27.38 -27.08
C SER A 5 26.13 -26.50 -26.43
N ALA A 6 25.01 -27.14 -26.11
CA ALA A 6 23.87 -26.56 -25.41
C ALA A 6 24.30 -25.91 -24.10
N TRP A 7 24.03 -24.60 -23.97
CA TRP A 7 23.77 -24.00 -22.67
C TRP A 7 22.40 -24.52 -22.23
N SER A 8 22.42 -25.55 -21.39
CA SER A 8 21.24 -25.95 -20.64
C SER A 8 20.86 -24.79 -19.73
N GLY A 9 19.74 -24.14 -20.05
CA GLY A 9 19.11 -23.19 -19.15
C GLY A 9 18.92 -23.84 -17.79
N SER A 10 19.49 -23.21 -16.76
CA SER A 10 19.17 -23.52 -15.38
C SER A 10 17.68 -23.25 -15.18
N SER A 11 16.94 -24.33 -14.99
CA SER A 11 15.50 -24.44 -14.95
C SER A 11 14.94 -24.17 -13.54
N ASP A 12 15.37 -23.09 -12.90
CA ASP A 12 14.91 -22.73 -11.54
C ASP A 12 13.95 -21.52 -11.51
N ARG A 13 13.23 -21.27 -12.61
CA ARG A 13 11.93 -20.59 -12.48
C ARG A 13 10.91 -21.65 -12.11
N GLN A 14 10.88 -22.00 -10.82
CA GLN A 14 9.75 -22.74 -10.27
C GLN A 14 8.49 -21.94 -10.62
N THR A 15 7.63 -22.50 -11.45
CA THR A 15 6.37 -21.87 -11.83
C THR A 15 5.54 -21.69 -10.57
N ASP A 16 5.37 -20.44 -10.13
CA ASP A 16 4.56 -20.12 -8.98
C ASP A 16 3.08 -20.36 -9.32
N ASN A 17 2.61 -21.55 -8.94
CA ASN A 17 1.24 -22.01 -9.16
C ASN A 17 0.28 -21.55 -8.05
N ARG A 18 0.72 -20.71 -7.11
CA ARG A 18 -0.19 -20.16 -6.08
C ARG A 18 -1.25 -19.31 -6.75
N ARG A 19 -2.47 -19.38 -6.22
CA ARG A 19 -3.62 -18.60 -6.70
C ARG A 19 -3.94 -17.45 -5.76
N VAL A 20 -4.70 -16.47 -6.24
CA VAL A 20 -5.16 -15.36 -5.41
C VAL A 20 -6.44 -15.75 -4.68
N ALA A 21 -6.51 -15.46 -3.38
CA ALA A 21 -7.74 -15.53 -2.60
C ALA A 21 -7.92 -14.24 -1.78
N LEU A 22 -9.16 -13.75 -1.70
CA LEU A 22 -9.56 -12.72 -0.74
C LEU A 22 -10.06 -13.43 0.51
N LEU A 23 -9.23 -13.49 1.55
CA LEU A 23 -9.59 -14.12 2.82
C LEU A 23 -10.10 -13.07 3.80
N LYS A 24 -10.90 -13.48 4.79
CA LYS A 24 -11.38 -12.64 5.89
C LYS A 24 -10.80 -13.13 7.22
N SER A 25 -10.23 -12.22 8.01
CA SER A 25 -9.87 -12.50 9.41
C SER A 25 -11.12 -12.64 10.27
N LEU A 26 -11.22 -13.70 11.07
CA LEU A 26 -12.31 -13.89 12.01
C LEU A 26 -12.22 -12.90 13.17
N SER A 27 -11.00 -12.59 13.62
CA SER A 27 -10.77 -11.78 14.82
C SER A 27 -11.02 -10.28 14.60
N THR A 28 -10.73 -9.78 13.40
CA THR A 28 -10.87 -8.36 13.05
C THR A 28 -11.96 -8.13 12.02
N GLY A 29 -12.29 -9.14 11.22
CA GLY A 29 -13.19 -9.00 10.08
C GLY A 29 -12.53 -8.37 8.85
N ASN A 30 -11.25 -7.98 8.89
CA ASN A 30 -10.56 -7.41 7.74
C ASN A 30 -10.41 -8.44 6.63
N ARG A 31 -10.45 -7.97 5.39
CA ARG A 31 -10.10 -8.80 4.23
C ARG A 31 -8.77 -8.36 3.64
N PHE A 32 -8.01 -9.34 3.18
CA PHE A 32 -6.77 -9.14 2.45
C PHE A 32 -6.66 -10.14 1.31
N TYR A 33 -6.10 -9.67 0.20
CA TYR A 33 -5.69 -10.55 -0.89
C TYR A 33 -4.39 -11.26 -0.53
N VAL A 34 -4.33 -12.56 -0.78
CA VAL A 34 -3.15 -13.38 -0.50
C VAL A 34 -2.91 -14.37 -1.63
N LEU A 35 -1.65 -14.80 -1.78
CA LEU A 35 -1.29 -15.94 -2.62
C LEU A 35 -1.39 -17.23 -1.79
N VAL A 36 -2.30 -18.12 -2.18
CA VAL A 36 -2.52 -19.41 -1.49
C VAL A 36 -2.03 -20.58 -2.35
N ALA A 37 -1.44 -21.57 -1.70
CA ALA A 37 -1.04 -22.80 -2.36
C ALA A 37 -2.28 -23.57 -2.88
N PRO A 38 -2.20 -24.23 -4.04
CA PRO A 38 -3.33 -24.97 -4.62
C PRO A 38 -3.91 -26.05 -3.69
N ASP A 39 -3.07 -26.64 -2.84
CA ASP A 39 -3.39 -27.73 -1.91
C ASP A 39 -3.74 -27.23 -0.49
N SER A 40 -3.72 -25.91 -0.24
CA SER A 40 -4.02 -25.32 1.08
C SER A 40 -5.45 -25.56 1.56
N GLY A 41 -6.37 -25.93 0.65
CA GLY A 41 -7.80 -26.04 0.94
C GLY A 41 -8.53 -24.70 1.08
N LEU A 42 -7.80 -23.58 1.18
CA LEU A 42 -8.35 -22.24 1.31
C LEU A 42 -8.94 -21.77 -0.02
N LYS A 43 -10.17 -21.26 0.03
CA LYS A 43 -10.93 -20.71 -1.10
C LYS A 43 -11.10 -19.21 -0.98
N ASN A 44 -11.47 -18.61 -2.10
CA ASN A 44 -11.88 -17.21 -2.10
C ASN A 44 -13.05 -17.01 -1.14
N ALA A 45 -13.08 -15.86 -0.44
CA ALA A 45 -14.08 -15.50 0.57
C ALA A 45 -14.06 -16.34 1.86
N ASP A 46 -13.12 -17.28 2.03
CA ASP A 46 -13.01 -18.03 3.29
C ASP A 46 -12.68 -17.12 4.47
N THR A 47 -13.19 -17.51 5.63
CA THR A 47 -12.85 -16.87 6.90
C THR A 47 -11.81 -17.73 7.62
N ILE A 48 -10.71 -17.11 8.03
CA ILE A 48 -9.61 -17.74 8.75
C ILE A 48 -9.47 -17.11 10.13
N GLU A 49 -8.95 -17.86 11.10
CA GLU A 49 -8.75 -17.33 12.45
C GLU A 49 -7.74 -16.18 12.44
N HIS A 50 -6.55 -16.45 11.90
CA HIS A 50 -5.47 -15.47 11.74
C HIS A 50 -4.70 -15.70 10.42
N TYR A 51 -4.18 -14.63 9.84
CA TYR A 51 -3.23 -14.73 8.73
C TYR A 51 -1.91 -15.32 9.22
N PRO A 52 -1.34 -16.33 8.53
CA PRO A 52 -0.05 -16.90 8.93
C PRO A 52 1.05 -15.82 8.97
N GLU A 53 1.96 -15.93 9.94
CA GLU A 53 3.10 -15.03 10.04
C GLU A 53 3.95 -15.06 8.76
N GLY A 54 4.46 -13.90 8.35
CA GLY A 54 5.23 -13.76 7.11
C GLY A 54 4.40 -13.78 5.81
N THR A 55 3.09 -14.00 5.87
CA THR A 55 2.24 -13.91 4.67
C THR A 55 2.17 -12.47 4.18
N VAL A 56 2.53 -12.24 2.91
CA VAL A 56 2.29 -10.95 2.24
C VAL A 56 0.80 -10.73 2.03
N LEU A 57 0.32 -9.56 2.45
CA LEU A 57 -1.08 -9.16 2.38
C LEU A 57 -1.26 -8.04 1.35
N GLY A 58 -2.22 -8.19 0.47
CA GLY A 58 -2.65 -7.17 -0.47
C GLY A 58 -3.87 -6.42 0.03
N ILE A 59 -3.75 -5.10 0.12
CA ILE A 59 -4.87 -4.18 0.37
C ILE A 59 -5.31 -3.65 -0.99
N ALA A 60 -6.53 -3.97 -1.42
CA ALA A 60 -7.18 -3.24 -2.50
C ALA A 60 -8.40 -2.50 -1.95
N TYR A 61 -9.04 -1.68 -2.78
CA TYR A 61 -10.15 -0.82 -2.36
C TYR A 61 -11.25 -1.52 -1.54
N PRO A 62 -11.74 -2.74 -1.90
CA PRO A 62 -12.75 -3.45 -1.11
C PRO A 62 -12.33 -3.79 0.33
N CYS A 63 -11.02 -3.85 0.61
CA CYS A 63 -10.50 -4.18 1.95
C CYS A 63 -10.77 -3.05 2.95
N LEU A 64 -10.84 -1.80 2.50
CA LEU A 64 -11.18 -0.65 3.35
C LEU A 64 -12.70 -0.48 3.51
N GLU A 65 -13.49 -0.90 2.52
CA GLU A 65 -14.96 -0.81 2.60
C GLU A 65 -15.55 -1.60 3.77
N ASP A 66 -14.88 -2.66 4.25
CA ASP A 66 -15.34 -3.42 5.41
C ASP A 66 -15.47 -2.57 6.69
N GLY A 67 -14.64 -1.53 6.83
CA GLY A 67 -14.75 -0.57 7.92
C GLY A 67 -16.02 0.29 7.83
N LEU A 68 -16.49 0.61 6.62
CA LEU A 68 -17.69 1.46 6.42
C LEU A 68 -18.94 0.89 7.07
N ASN A 69 -19.04 -0.44 7.19
CA ASN A 69 -20.17 -1.08 7.86
C ASN A 69 -20.23 -0.70 9.35
N ASP A 70 -19.08 -0.70 10.04
CA ASP A 70 -19.04 -0.33 11.46
C ASP A 70 -19.29 1.18 11.65
N PHE A 71 -18.78 2.03 10.75
CA PHE A 71 -19.13 3.47 10.71
C PHE A 71 -20.63 3.70 10.50
N ALA A 72 -21.26 2.94 9.59
CA ALA A 72 -22.69 3.05 9.31
C ALA A 72 -23.55 2.63 10.53
N VAL A 73 -23.14 1.61 11.27
CA VAL A 73 -23.79 1.22 12.53
C VAL A 73 -23.74 2.37 13.53
N ILE A 74 -22.56 2.96 13.76
CA ILE A 74 -22.42 4.07 14.71
C ILE A 74 -23.28 5.27 14.29
N ARG A 75 -23.19 5.67 13.03
CA ARG A 75 -23.90 6.85 12.52
C ARG A 75 -25.42 6.68 12.57
N SER A 76 -25.94 5.53 12.14
CA SER A 76 -27.39 5.24 12.22
C SER A 76 -27.90 5.08 13.66
N THR A 77 -27.04 4.61 14.57
CA THR A 77 -27.38 4.55 16.00
C THR A 77 -27.48 5.94 16.60
N PHE A 78 -26.56 6.86 16.27
CA PHE A 78 -26.70 8.27 16.65
C PHE A 78 -27.95 8.93 16.05
N GLU A 79 -28.26 8.66 14.79
CA GLU A 79 -29.50 9.15 14.16
C GLU A 79 -30.75 8.67 14.89
N THR A 80 -30.70 7.46 15.45
CA THR A 80 -31.77 6.93 16.28
C THR A 80 -31.83 7.64 17.64
N LEU A 81 -30.68 7.86 18.28
CA LEU A 81 -30.57 8.60 19.54
C LEU A 81 -31.10 10.04 19.42
N ASP A 82 -30.87 10.72 18.30
CA ASP A 82 -31.35 12.08 18.02
C ASP A 82 -32.90 12.17 17.98
N LEU A 83 -33.59 11.04 17.79
CA LEU A 83 -35.05 10.96 17.74
C LEU A 83 -35.68 10.55 19.07
N LEU A 84 -34.88 10.06 20.03
CA LEU A 84 -35.39 9.64 21.33
C LEU A 84 -35.67 10.83 22.23
N PRO A 85 -36.76 10.80 23.02
CA PRO A 85 -36.98 11.80 24.04
C PRO A 85 -35.93 11.66 25.16
N ASP A 86 -35.61 12.78 25.81
CA ASP A 86 -34.50 12.88 26.76
C ASP A 86 -34.68 12.06 28.05
N ASP A 87 -35.87 11.49 28.29
CA ASP A 87 -36.25 10.73 29.49
C ASP A 87 -36.12 9.21 29.36
N ASP A 88 -35.72 8.69 28.20
CA ASP A 88 -35.49 7.26 27.97
C ASP A 88 -34.03 6.86 28.17
N ASP A 89 -33.56 6.95 29.43
CA ASP A 89 -32.17 6.65 29.81
C ASP A 89 -31.78 5.18 29.56
N GLU A 90 -32.73 4.25 29.67
CA GLU A 90 -32.49 2.81 29.48
C GLU A 90 -32.20 2.49 28.01
N LEU A 91 -33.06 2.94 27.09
CA LEU A 91 -32.83 2.74 25.66
C LEU A 91 -31.61 3.52 25.16
N ARG A 92 -31.36 4.72 25.70
CA ARG A 92 -30.13 5.47 25.41
C ARG A 92 -28.88 4.68 25.79
N ALA A 93 -28.87 4.04 26.95
CA ALA A 93 -27.75 3.21 27.38
C ALA A 93 -27.53 2.02 26.44
N GLU A 94 -28.61 1.30 26.06
CA GLU A 94 -28.52 0.17 25.11
C GLU A 94 -27.96 0.60 23.74
N LEU A 95 -28.40 1.73 23.20
CA LEU A 95 -27.89 2.25 21.92
C LEU A 95 -26.42 2.69 22.03
N MET A 96 -26.00 3.25 23.17
CA MET A 96 -24.58 3.57 23.40
C MET A 96 -23.72 2.30 23.51
N GLU A 97 -24.23 1.18 24.02
CA GLU A 97 -23.53 -0.11 23.98
C GLU A 97 -23.32 -0.61 22.54
N ILE A 98 -24.30 -0.43 21.65
CA ILE A 98 -24.15 -0.75 20.21
C ILE A 98 -23.01 0.08 19.59
N ILE A 99 -22.93 1.37 19.92
CA ILE A 99 -21.86 2.25 19.47
C ILE A 99 -20.50 1.77 20.00
N ALA A 100 -20.41 1.43 21.29
CA ALA A 100 -19.19 0.93 21.91
C ALA A 100 -18.72 -0.40 21.27
N ASP A 101 -19.65 -1.31 20.97
CA ASP A 101 -19.35 -2.57 20.28
C ASP A 101 -18.82 -2.35 18.86
N ALA A 102 -19.42 -1.40 18.12
CA ALA A 102 -18.96 -1.03 16.78
C ALA A 102 -17.60 -0.34 16.81
N GLN A 103 -17.36 0.56 17.78
CA GLN A 103 -16.06 1.14 18.04
C GLN A 103 -15.00 0.06 18.32
N GLY A 104 -15.30 -0.90 19.20
CA GLY A 104 -14.37 -1.99 19.52
C GLY A 104 -14.03 -2.87 18.31
N LYS A 105 -14.92 -2.97 17.31
CA LYS A 105 -14.62 -3.61 16.02
C LYS A 105 -13.70 -2.74 15.15
N LEU A 106 -13.99 -1.44 15.04
CA LEU A 106 -13.14 -0.48 14.31
C LEU A 106 -11.71 -0.44 14.86
N VAL A 107 -11.54 -0.36 16.19
CA VAL A 107 -10.23 -0.37 16.84
C VAL A 107 -9.43 -1.62 16.45
N ARG A 108 -10.04 -2.81 16.53
CA ARG A 108 -9.38 -4.07 16.14
C ARG A 108 -9.00 -4.10 14.66
N ARG A 109 -9.89 -3.65 13.77
CA ARG A 109 -9.64 -3.59 12.32
C ARG A 109 -8.49 -2.66 11.97
N LEU A 110 -8.56 -1.43 12.48
CA LEU A 110 -7.57 -0.39 12.21
C LEU A 110 -6.22 -0.73 12.84
N THR A 111 -6.22 -1.37 14.01
CA THR A 111 -5.01 -1.91 14.64
C THR A 111 -4.30 -2.90 13.73
N GLU A 112 -5.00 -3.93 13.23
CA GLU A 112 -4.37 -4.91 12.33
C GLU A 112 -3.90 -4.28 11.02
N LEU A 113 -4.67 -3.36 10.42
CA LEU A 113 -4.26 -2.63 9.22
C LEU A 113 -2.98 -1.82 9.48
N ARG A 114 -2.97 -1.01 10.54
CA ARG A 114 -1.83 -0.16 10.96
C ARG A 114 -0.59 -1.01 11.22
N ASP A 115 -0.73 -2.12 11.94
CA ASP A 115 0.38 -3.03 12.26
C ASP A 115 0.93 -3.69 11.00
N CYS A 116 0.06 -4.23 10.14
CA CYS A 116 0.49 -4.91 8.91
C CYS A 116 1.14 -3.95 7.91
N ILE A 117 0.64 -2.72 7.77
CA ILE A 117 1.24 -1.70 6.90
C ILE A 117 2.63 -1.32 7.43
N SER A 118 2.72 -1.04 8.72
CA SER A 118 3.94 -0.58 9.39
C SER A 118 5.03 -1.65 9.40
N SER A 119 4.66 -2.93 9.56
CA SER A 119 5.60 -4.04 9.51
C SER A 119 6.01 -4.44 8.09
N GLY A 120 5.49 -3.77 7.06
CA GLY A 120 5.72 -4.16 5.66
C GLY A 120 4.97 -5.42 5.21
N ARG A 121 4.13 -6.00 6.07
CA ARG A 121 3.37 -7.22 5.76
C ARG A 121 2.24 -6.97 4.77
N ALA A 122 1.57 -5.81 4.88
CA ALA A 122 0.50 -5.40 3.97
C ALA A 122 0.93 -4.28 3.02
N HIS A 123 0.41 -4.31 1.79
CA HIS A 123 0.72 -3.31 0.77
C HIS A 123 -0.54 -2.92 -0.02
N PHE A 124 -0.69 -1.62 -0.32
CA PHE A 124 -1.74 -1.09 -1.17
C PHE A 124 -1.47 -1.47 -2.63
N LEU A 125 -2.26 -2.39 -3.17
CA LEU A 125 -2.05 -2.94 -4.51
C LEU A 125 -2.48 -1.93 -5.57
N GLY A 126 -1.57 -1.63 -6.49
CA GLY A 126 -1.82 -0.68 -7.57
C GLY A 126 -1.76 0.79 -7.14
N ALA A 127 -1.40 1.06 -5.89
CA ALA A 127 -1.23 2.42 -5.39
C ALA A 127 0.24 2.85 -5.44
N ASP A 128 0.51 4.05 -5.94
CA ASP A 128 1.80 4.70 -5.73
C ASP A 128 1.82 5.32 -4.32
N LEU A 129 2.72 4.84 -3.46
CA LEU A 129 2.78 5.30 -2.07
C LEU A 129 3.30 6.74 -1.95
N GLU A 130 4.16 7.19 -2.86
CA GLU A 130 4.62 8.59 -2.89
C GLU A 130 3.49 9.51 -3.33
N GLU A 131 2.68 9.07 -4.31
CA GLU A 131 1.47 9.79 -4.71
C GLU A 131 0.46 9.83 -3.56
N PHE A 132 0.22 8.70 -2.88
CA PHE A 132 -0.64 8.63 -1.69
C PHE A 132 -0.21 9.65 -0.64
N LYS A 133 1.08 9.63 -0.26
CA LYS A 133 1.66 10.56 0.71
C LYS A 133 1.45 12.02 0.26
N SER A 134 1.74 12.31 -1.00
CA SER A 134 1.57 13.66 -1.57
C SER A 134 0.11 14.13 -1.53
N HIS A 135 -0.85 13.24 -1.76
CA HIS A 135 -2.27 13.52 -1.67
C HIS A 135 -2.73 13.82 -0.23
N ILE A 136 -2.26 13.06 0.77
CA ILE A 136 -2.54 13.39 2.19
C ILE A 136 -1.93 14.74 2.56
N ILE A 137 -0.67 15.02 2.19
CA ILE A 137 -0.04 16.32 2.46
C ILE A 137 -0.84 17.46 1.82
N ASN A 138 -1.35 17.28 0.60
CA ASN A 138 -2.24 18.26 -0.03
C ASN A 138 -3.55 18.43 0.74
N LEU A 139 -4.16 17.36 1.26
CA LEU A 139 -5.35 17.46 2.11
C LEU A 139 -5.08 18.22 3.41
N VAL A 140 -3.90 18.09 4.01
CA VAL A 140 -3.52 18.81 5.24
C VAL A 140 -3.24 20.28 4.95
N THR A 141 -2.58 20.59 3.83
CA THR A 141 -2.05 21.95 3.56
C THR A 141 -2.96 22.85 2.73
N LYS A 142 -3.65 22.28 1.74
CA LYS A 142 -4.51 23.01 0.79
C LYS A 142 -5.98 22.63 0.95
N GLY A 143 -6.22 21.40 1.38
CA GLY A 143 -7.55 20.82 1.49
C GLY A 143 -8.17 20.48 0.14
N VAL A 144 -9.38 19.93 0.19
CA VAL A 144 -10.18 19.57 -0.98
C VAL A 144 -11.60 20.10 -0.80
N PRO A 145 -12.28 20.56 -1.87
CA PRO A 145 -13.69 20.91 -1.79
C PRO A 145 -14.54 19.79 -1.20
N ARG A 146 -15.34 20.09 -0.17
CA ARG A 146 -16.19 19.12 0.53
C ARG A 146 -17.13 18.39 -0.43
N LYS A 147 -17.74 19.11 -1.37
CA LYS A 147 -18.56 18.56 -2.46
C LYS A 147 -17.87 17.49 -3.30
N THR A 148 -16.57 17.64 -3.53
CA THR A 148 -15.79 16.65 -4.31
C THR A 148 -15.65 15.36 -3.53
N LEU A 149 -15.34 15.44 -2.24
CA LEU A 149 -15.23 14.27 -1.35
C LEU A 149 -16.58 13.55 -1.24
N ASP A 150 -17.65 14.29 -0.94
CA ASP A 150 -19.01 13.76 -0.84
C ASP A 150 -19.47 13.08 -2.16
N SER A 151 -19.26 13.74 -3.30
CA SER A 151 -19.64 13.19 -4.60
C SER A 151 -18.86 11.93 -4.97
N MET A 152 -17.54 11.90 -4.72
CA MET A 152 -16.70 10.75 -5.08
C MET A 152 -16.93 9.55 -4.16
N MET A 153 -17.14 9.82 -2.87
CA MET A 153 -17.39 8.77 -1.87
C MET A 153 -18.87 8.38 -1.79
N LYS A 154 -19.77 9.10 -2.48
CA LYS A 154 -21.23 8.92 -2.46
C LYS A 154 -21.80 9.00 -1.04
N LEU A 155 -21.34 10.00 -0.30
CA LEU A 155 -21.73 10.33 1.06
C LEU A 155 -22.08 11.81 1.15
N ASP A 156 -22.59 12.26 2.29
CA ASP A 156 -22.98 13.65 2.59
C ASP A 156 -22.34 14.16 3.89
N VAL A 157 -21.30 13.48 4.37
CA VAL A 157 -20.68 13.74 5.68
C VAL A 157 -19.91 15.06 5.71
N PHE A 158 -19.25 15.44 4.61
CA PHE A 158 -18.40 16.63 4.61
C PHE A 158 -19.23 17.91 4.63
N GLU A 159 -20.26 18.00 3.80
CA GLU A 159 -21.20 19.13 3.78
C GLU A 159 -22.04 19.22 5.05
N THR A 160 -22.49 18.07 5.60
CA THR A 160 -23.31 18.06 6.82
C THR A 160 -22.54 18.64 8.00
N VAL A 161 -21.31 18.18 8.24
CA VAL A 161 -20.45 18.72 9.31
C VAL A 161 -20.21 20.22 9.12
N ALA A 162 -19.85 20.66 7.91
CA ALA A 162 -19.58 22.08 7.65
C ALA A 162 -20.80 22.97 7.91
N SER A 163 -21.99 22.46 7.57
CA SER A 163 -23.26 23.15 7.81
C SER A 163 -23.57 23.23 9.31
N THR A 164 -23.34 22.15 10.05
CA THR A 164 -23.50 22.12 11.51
C THR A 164 -22.51 23.04 12.21
N GLU A 165 -21.23 23.06 11.82
CA GLU A 165 -20.22 23.99 12.37
C GLU A 165 -20.59 25.45 12.10
N ALA A 166 -21.09 25.76 10.90
CA ALA A 166 -21.55 27.11 10.58
C ALA A 166 -22.69 27.54 11.52
N LEU A 167 -23.66 26.65 11.75
CA LEU A 167 -24.78 26.90 12.65
C LEU A 167 -24.31 27.12 14.10
N ILE A 168 -23.42 26.26 14.61
CA ILE A 168 -22.87 26.35 15.97
C ILE A 168 -22.10 27.66 16.15
N ASN A 169 -21.33 28.07 15.13
CA ASN A 169 -20.51 29.28 15.16
C ASN A 169 -21.28 30.57 14.80
N GLY A 170 -22.59 30.46 14.52
CA GLY A 170 -23.41 31.61 14.08
C GLY A 170 -23.01 32.17 12.71
N SER A 171 -22.31 31.38 11.88
CA SER A 171 -21.97 31.72 10.50
C SER A 171 -23.07 31.27 9.55
N PHE A 172 -23.38 32.11 8.56
CA PHE A 172 -24.30 31.78 7.48
C PHE A 172 -23.60 31.13 6.27
N SER A 173 -22.27 31.02 6.31
CA SER A 173 -21.47 30.43 5.23
C SER A 173 -20.69 29.25 5.79
N PRO A 174 -21.04 28.00 5.41
CA PRO A 174 -20.23 26.84 5.74
C PRO A 174 -18.88 26.89 5.05
N GLU A 175 -17.86 26.32 5.69
CA GLU A 175 -16.55 26.17 5.07
C GLU A 175 -16.66 25.24 3.87
N PHE A 176 -16.11 25.68 2.74
CA PHE A 176 -16.22 24.94 1.48
C PHE A 176 -15.14 23.85 1.34
N VAL A 177 -14.03 24.01 2.04
CA VAL A 177 -12.85 23.15 1.95
C VAL A 177 -12.78 22.28 3.19
N TYR A 178 -12.45 21.01 3.00
CA TYR A 178 -12.05 20.11 4.08
C TYR A 178 -10.52 20.07 4.16
N LEU A 179 -9.99 20.26 5.36
CA LEU A 179 -8.59 20.05 5.68
C LEU A 179 -8.48 18.80 6.55
N TYR A 180 -7.54 17.92 6.21
CA TYR A 180 -7.22 16.82 7.12
C TYR A 180 -6.44 17.38 8.30
N GLU A 181 -7.04 17.38 9.48
CA GLU A 181 -6.39 17.83 10.71
C GLU A 181 -5.57 16.68 11.29
N LEU A 182 -4.25 16.79 11.34
CA LEU A 182 -3.38 15.83 12.03
C LEU A 182 -3.48 16.06 13.55
N LEU A 183 -3.40 14.99 14.33
CA LEU A 183 -3.26 15.10 15.77
C LEU A 183 -1.94 15.82 16.13
N PRO A 184 -1.87 16.55 17.26
CA PRO A 184 -0.69 17.32 17.63
C PRO A 184 0.62 16.51 17.69
N GLU A 185 0.53 15.24 18.08
CA GLU A 185 1.64 14.28 18.11
C GLU A 185 2.18 13.89 16.72
N ASN A 186 1.42 14.16 15.66
CA ASN A 186 1.73 13.84 14.27
C ASN A 186 1.96 15.10 13.43
N ALA A 187 2.65 16.11 14.00
CA ALA A 187 2.91 17.38 13.33
C ALA A 187 3.47 17.19 11.90
N LEU A 188 2.91 17.93 10.93
CA LEU A 188 3.19 17.76 9.50
C LEU A 188 4.70 17.80 9.19
N ASP A 189 5.41 18.77 9.76
CA ASP A 189 6.86 18.95 9.55
C ASP A 189 7.68 17.72 9.94
N THR A 190 7.18 16.93 10.90
CA THR A 190 7.84 15.70 11.35
C THR A 190 7.47 14.53 10.45
N ILE A 191 6.17 14.36 10.16
CA ILE A 191 5.72 13.16 9.45
C ILE A 191 6.03 13.25 7.95
N GLN A 192 6.03 14.44 7.33
CA GLN A 192 6.27 14.60 5.90
C GLN A 192 7.66 14.14 5.45
N GLU A 193 8.65 14.12 6.34
CA GLU A 193 10.00 13.65 6.06
C GLU A 193 10.11 12.12 6.12
N MET A 194 9.07 11.42 6.61
CA MET A 194 9.07 9.97 6.70
C MET A 194 8.99 9.32 5.30
N PRO A 195 9.61 8.14 5.11
CA PRO A 195 9.36 7.33 3.91
C PRO A 195 7.86 7.03 3.75
N PRO A 196 7.33 6.89 2.52
CA PRO A 196 5.89 6.76 2.27
C PRO A 196 5.16 5.72 3.09
N ARG A 197 5.74 4.53 3.23
CA ARG A 197 5.14 3.46 4.04
C ARG A 197 5.02 3.84 5.51
N ALA A 198 6.08 4.42 6.08
CA ALA A 198 6.08 4.87 7.48
C ALA A 198 5.10 6.04 7.67
N PHE A 199 5.02 6.95 6.70
CA PHE A 199 4.03 8.02 6.66
C PHE A 199 2.60 7.47 6.67
N ILE A 200 2.28 6.50 5.80
CA ILE A 200 0.94 5.92 5.73
C ILE A 200 0.61 5.19 7.04
N GLY A 201 1.54 4.40 7.59
CA GLY A 201 1.36 3.78 8.91
C GLY A 201 1.06 4.80 10.01
N ARG A 202 1.72 5.97 9.97
CA ARG A 202 1.49 7.09 10.87
C ARG A 202 0.13 7.76 10.66
N VAL A 203 -0.38 7.88 9.43
CA VAL A 203 -1.75 8.34 9.14
C VAL A 203 -2.80 7.37 9.67
N PHE A 204 -2.58 6.07 9.53
CA PHE A 204 -3.48 5.07 10.13
C PHE A 204 -3.43 5.08 11.66
N GLN A 205 -2.28 5.36 12.25
CA GLN A 205 -2.17 5.61 13.69
C GLN A 205 -2.97 6.85 14.12
N ASP A 206 -2.89 7.95 13.36
CA ASP A 206 -3.66 9.17 13.63
C ASP A 206 -5.17 8.90 13.66
N LEU A 207 -5.66 8.17 12.66
CA LEU A 207 -7.05 7.73 12.60
C LEU A 207 -7.41 6.81 13.77
N LEU A 208 -6.58 5.83 14.09
CA LEU A 208 -6.84 4.91 15.19
C LEU A 208 -6.93 5.64 16.53
N THR A 209 -6.01 6.58 16.80
CA THR A 209 -6.07 7.39 18.02
C THR A 209 -7.39 8.17 18.11
N ALA A 210 -7.89 8.72 16.99
CA ALA A 210 -9.20 9.38 16.96
C ALA A 210 -10.37 8.41 17.24
N VAL A 211 -10.28 7.17 16.73
CA VAL A 211 -11.29 6.12 16.97
C VAL A 211 -11.26 5.60 18.41
N GLU A 212 -10.10 5.59 19.07
CA GLU A 212 -9.96 5.17 20.47
C GLU A 212 -10.47 6.22 21.46
N ASP A 213 -10.47 7.49 21.06
CA ASP A 213 -10.91 8.60 21.91
C ASP A 213 -12.44 8.61 22.11
N GLN A 214 -12.85 8.32 23.34
CA GLN A 214 -14.25 8.27 23.75
C GLN A 214 -14.98 9.61 23.62
N GLU A 215 -14.26 10.74 23.69
CA GLU A 215 -14.86 12.06 23.54
C GLU A 215 -15.45 12.27 22.13
N ASN A 216 -14.97 11.50 21.15
CA ASN A 216 -15.49 11.55 19.79
C ASN A 216 -16.85 10.84 19.64
N TYR A 217 -17.33 10.14 20.67
CA TYR A 217 -18.56 9.35 20.64
C TYR A 217 -19.70 9.98 21.46
N LYS A 218 -19.55 11.26 21.86
CA LYS A 218 -20.58 11.97 22.62
C LYS A 218 -21.83 12.33 21.79
N ASP A 219 -21.66 12.60 20.50
CA ASP A 219 -22.72 12.96 19.57
C ASP A 219 -22.31 12.69 18.11
N ARG A 220 -23.31 12.63 17.22
CA ARG A 220 -23.10 12.36 15.79
C ARG A 220 -22.12 13.33 15.14
N HIS A 221 -22.27 14.62 15.45
CA HIS A 221 -21.48 15.67 14.80
C HIS A 221 -19.99 15.53 15.13
N THR A 222 -19.68 15.27 16.39
CA THR A 222 -18.32 15.09 16.88
C THR A 222 -17.69 13.84 16.29
N PHE A 223 -18.43 12.73 16.24
CA PHE A 223 -17.98 11.51 15.58
C PHE A 223 -17.70 11.73 14.09
N ASP A 224 -18.65 12.35 13.37
CA ASP A 224 -18.51 12.60 11.95
C ASP A 224 -17.29 13.49 11.65
N ARG A 225 -17.14 14.59 12.41
CA ARG A 225 -16.04 15.56 12.27
C ARG A 225 -14.67 14.96 12.58
N ASN A 226 -14.53 14.29 13.71
CA ASN A 226 -13.22 13.92 14.24
C ASN A 226 -12.76 12.52 13.78
N VAL A 227 -13.71 11.64 13.43
CA VAL A 227 -13.42 10.22 13.14
C VAL A 227 -13.84 9.85 11.72
N PHE A 228 -15.10 10.05 11.35
CA PHE A 228 -15.60 9.55 10.06
C PHE A 228 -14.99 10.30 8.87
N GLN A 229 -14.91 11.63 8.92
CA GLN A 229 -14.28 12.44 7.87
C GLN A 229 -12.81 12.05 7.64
N LYS A 230 -12.04 11.78 8.70
CA LYS A 230 -10.65 11.31 8.57
C LYS A 230 -10.58 9.98 7.83
N PHE A 231 -11.43 9.01 8.19
CA PHE A 231 -11.46 7.71 7.52
C PHE A 231 -11.81 7.85 6.04
N ILE A 232 -12.85 8.61 5.72
CA ILE A 232 -13.27 8.83 4.35
C ILE A 232 -12.21 9.58 3.54
N ALA A 233 -11.50 10.54 4.13
CA ALA A 233 -10.39 11.22 3.47
C ALA A 233 -9.25 10.25 3.11
N VAL A 234 -8.90 9.30 3.98
CA VAL A 234 -7.91 8.25 3.69
C VAL A 234 -8.42 7.31 2.59
N MET A 235 -9.69 6.91 2.63
CA MET A 235 -10.30 6.12 1.55
C MET A 235 -10.28 6.85 0.21
N PHE A 236 -10.59 8.15 0.21
CA PHE A 236 -10.54 9.00 -0.98
C PHE A 236 -9.13 9.05 -1.56
N VAL A 237 -8.09 9.24 -0.74
CA VAL A 237 -6.71 9.22 -1.23
C VAL A 237 -6.34 7.87 -1.81
N ASN A 238 -6.72 6.77 -1.13
CA ASN A 238 -6.51 5.44 -1.67
C ASN A 238 -7.18 5.27 -3.05
N TYR A 239 -8.41 5.78 -3.20
CA TYR A 239 -9.15 5.79 -4.46
C TYR A 239 -8.60 6.76 -5.52
N ALA A 240 -7.93 7.83 -5.11
CA ALA A 240 -7.33 8.77 -6.07
C ALA A 240 -6.01 8.24 -6.65
N THR A 241 -5.34 7.36 -5.90
CA THR A 241 -3.94 6.96 -6.17
C THR A 241 -3.78 5.50 -6.57
N THR A 242 -4.86 4.72 -6.56
CA THR A 242 -4.84 3.33 -7.00
C THR A 242 -5.25 3.23 -8.49
N ASP A 243 -4.58 2.34 -9.24
CA ASP A 243 -4.95 2.07 -10.63
C ASP A 243 -6.40 1.53 -10.71
N PRO A 244 -7.25 2.05 -11.61
CA PRO A 244 -8.63 1.62 -11.77
C PRO A 244 -8.88 0.12 -11.87
N VAL A 245 -7.92 -0.67 -12.38
CA VAL A 245 -8.04 -2.13 -12.45
C VAL A 245 -8.22 -2.77 -11.05
N PHE A 246 -7.67 -2.14 -10.00
CA PHE A 246 -7.76 -2.61 -8.62
C PHE A 246 -9.03 -2.17 -7.90
N TYR A 247 -9.84 -1.30 -8.51
CA TYR A 247 -11.22 -1.09 -8.06
C TYR A 247 -12.13 -2.20 -8.57
N GLY A 248 -11.84 -2.80 -9.72
CA GLY A 248 -12.78 -3.64 -10.45
C GLY A 248 -13.44 -2.80 -11.54
N THR A 249 -13.22 -3.19 -12.78
CA THR A 249 -13.70 -2.46 -13.96
C THR A 249 -15.14 -2.79 -14.30
N ASN A 250 -15.65 -3.92 -13.78
CA ASN A 250 -17.01 -4.39 -13.95
C ASN A 250 -17.60 -4.86 -12.63
N LYS A 251 -18.92 -4.81 -12.51
CA LYS A 251 -19.65 -5.36 -11.34
C LYS A 251 -19.29 -6.84 -11.08
N ASP A 252 -18.92 -7.58 -12.12
CA ASP A 252 -18.51 -8.98 -12.01
C ASP A 252 -17.11 -9.19 -11.42
N ASP A 253 -16.25 -8.17 -11.43
CA ASP A 253 -14.96 -8.19 -10.75
C ASP A 253 -15.16 -8.09 -9.22
N TYR A 254 -16.33 -7.64 -8.79
CA TYR A 254 -16.76 -7.62 -7.41
C TYR A 254 -17.52 -8.92 -7.07
N GLY A 255 -17.10 -9.56 -5.98
CA GLY A 255 -17.74 -10.78 -5.52
C GLY A 255 -16.94 -11.46 -4.43
N VAL A 256 -17.45 -11.37 -3.19
CA VAL A 256 -17.03 -12.23 -2.09
C VAL A 256 -17.89 -13.49 -2.18
N SER A 257 -17.58 -14.37 -3.13
CA SER A 257 -18.26 -15.65 -3.29
C SER A 257 -17.22 -16.76 -3.44
N ALA A 258 -17.42 -17.84 -2.68
CA ALA A 258 -16.63 -19.05 -2.79
C ALA A 258 -16.99 -19.87 -4.04
N ASP A 259 -18.17 -19.64 -4.61
CA ASP A 259 -18.72 -20.41 -5.73
C ASP A 259 -18.45 -19.76 -7.11
N LYS A 260 -17.97 -18.51 -7.12
CA LYS A 260 -17.63 -17.78 -8.35
C LYS A 260 -16.17 -18.00 -8.68
N ASP A 261 -15.89 -18.39 -9.93
CA ASP A 261 -14.51 -18.41 -10.44
C ASP A 261 -14.02 -16.97 -10.64
N MET A 262 -13.23 -16.51 -9.66
CA MET A 262 -12.65 -15.17 -9.67
C MET A 262 -11.25 -15.15 -10.29
N GLU A 263 -10.61 -16.32 -10.48
CA GLU A 263 -9.18 -16.41 -10.79
C GLU A 263 -8.83 -15.79 -12.14
N GLN A 264 -9.78 -15.80 -13.08
CA GLN A 264 -9.63 -15.26 -14.42
C GLN A 264 -10.14 -13.82 -14.58
N THR A 265 -10.60 -13.19 -13.49
CA THR A 265 -11.05 -11.79 -13.55
C THR A 265 -9.85 -10.85 -13.69
N PRO A 266 -9.98 -9.72 -14.42
CA PRO A 266 -8.92 -8.71 -14.54
C PRO A 266 -8.34 -8.28 -13.19
N LEU A 267 -9.21 -8.09 -12.18
CA LEU A 267 -8.81 -7.74 -10.82
C LEU A 267 -7.89 -8.80 -10.19
N TYR A 268 -8.28 -10.07 -10.17
CA TYR A 268 -7.49 -11.12 -9.51
C TYR A 268 -6.18 -11.40 -10.26
N ILE A 269 -6.17 -11.27 -11.58
CA ILE A 269 -4.94 -11.35 -12.38
C ILE A 269 -3.98 -10.21 -11.99
N ALA A 270 -4.48 -8.97 -11.91
CA ALA A 270 -3.69 -7.81 -11.53
C ALA A 270 -3.15 -7.93 -10.09
N VAL A 271 -4.02 -8.32 -9.15
CA VAL A 271 -3.65 -8.61 -7.75
C VAL A 271 -2.57 -9.68 -7.67
N GLY A 272 -2.72 -10.79 -8.38
CA GLY A 272 -1.75 -11.88 -8.36
C GLY A 272 -0.40 -11.47 -8.93
N LYS A 273 -0.39 -10.61 -9.94
CA LYS A 273 0.85 -10.03 -10.47
C LYS A 273 1.50 -9.10 -9.44
N ALA A 274 0.72 -8.20 -8.84
CA ALA A 274 1.20 -7.22 -7.87
C ALA A 274 1.78 -7.90 -6.62
N LEU A 275 1.09 -8.90 -6.06
CA LEU A 275 1.56 -9.66 -4.89
C LEU A 275 2.90 -10.37 -5.17
N ARG A 276 3.06 -10.99 -6.34
CA ARG A 276 4.32 -11.66 -6.71
C ARG A 276 5.46 -10.70 -7.00
N ILE A 277 5.16 -9.49 -7.48
CA ILE A 277 6.17 -8.43 -7.61
C ILE A 277 6.61 -8.01 -6.21
N TYR A 278 5.64 -7.72 -5.34
CA TYR A 278 5.90 -7.29 -3.98
C TYR A 278 6.69 -8.33 -3.17
N GLU A 279 6.30 -9.61 -3.22
CA GLU A 279 7.04 -10.71 -2.61
C GLU A 279 8.47 -10.87 -3.15
N ARG A 280 8.74 -10.55 -4.43
CA ARG A 280 10.12 -10.60 -4.95
C ARG A 280 10.96 -9.43 -4.45
N GLU A 281 10.36 -8.26 -4.36
CA GLU A 281 11.03 -7.05 -3.89
C GLU A 281 11.25 -7.06 -2.37
N HIS A 282 10.35 -7.70 -1.61
CA HIS A 282 10.32 -7.65 -0.15
C HIS A 282 10.50 -9.01 0.54
N GLY A 283 10.41 -10.13 -0.19
CA GLY A 283 10.58 -11.49 0.34
C GLY A 283 12.02 -11.81 0.73
N SER A 284 13.00 -11.06 0.23
CA SER A 284 14.38 -11.11 0.73
C SER A 284 14.50 -10.54 2.16
N LEU A 285 13.55 -9.70 2.59
CA LEU A 285 13.53 -9.05 3.91
C LEU A 285 12.69 -9.80 4.96
N MET A 286 11.83 -10.73 4.54
CA MET A 286 10.93 -11.49 5.44
C MET A 286 11.37 -12.93 5.67
N ALA A 287 12.48 -13.39 5.07
CA ALA A 287 13.06 -14.67 5.42
C ALA A 287 13.51 -14.64 6.89
N PRO A 288 13.14 -15.65 7.73
CA PRO A 288 13.69 -15.73 9.08
C PRO A 288 15.20 -15.79 8.95
N THR A 289 15.89 -14.88 9.61
CA THR A 289 17.36 -14.90 9.70
C THR A 289 17.72 -16.23 10.37
N ALA A 290 18.13 -17.21 9.56
CA ALA A 290 18.74 -18.41 10.08
C ALA A 290 19.95 -17.97 10.95
N PRO A 291 20.24 -18.65 12.07
CA PRO A 291 21.34 -18.25 12.92
C PRO A 291 22.61 -18.22 12.08
N ALA A 292 23.30 -17.08 12.10
CA ALA A 292 24.54 -16.84 11.38
C ALA A 292 25.47 -18.05 11.53
N ALA A 293 25.58 -18.84 10.46
CA ALA A 293 26.68 -19.77 10.31
C ALA A 293 27.94 -18.91 10.16
N ALA A 294 28.92 -19.21 11.00
CA ALA A 294 30.13 -18.42 11.18
C ALA A 294 30.82 -18.08 9.85
N ASP A 295 31.31 -16.84 9.80
CA ASP A 295 32.15 -16.28 8.75
C ASP A 295 33.16 -17.29 8.20
N THR A 296 32.94 -17.71 6.96
CA THR A 296 34.05 -18.04 6.07
C THR A 296 34.30 -16.81 5.22
N ALA A 297 35.39 -16.10 5.54
CA ALA A 297 35.90 -15.02 4.71
C ALA A 297 36.04 -15.50 3.25
N PRO A 298 35.55 -14.73 2.27
CA PRO A 298 35.77 -15.06 0.86
C PRO A 298 37.26 -14.93 0.56
N ALA A 299 37.78 -15.90 -0.17
CA ALA A 299 39.12 -15.85 -0.73
C ALA A 299 39.23 -14.66 -1.69
N ASP A 300 40.39 -14.00 -1.68
CA ASP A 300 40.73 -12.92 -2.61
C ASP A 300 40.40 -13.33 -4.05
N GLY A 301 39.35 -12.72 -4.62
CA GLY A 301 39.00 -12.86 -6.03
C GLY A 301 37.52 -13.09 -6.35
N ASP A 302 36.71 -13.54 -5.39
CA ASP A 302 35.28 -13.80 -5.66
C ASP A 302 34.40 -12.57 -5.36
N LEU A 303 33.60 -12.19 -6.36
CA LEU A 303 32.58 -11.14 -6.24
C LEU A 303 31.60 -11.51 -5.12
N THR A 304 31.30 -10.56 -4.24
CA THR A 304 30.30 -10.80 -3.19
C THR A 304 28.92 -11.07 -3.80
N PRO A 305 28.00 -11.75 -3.09
CA PRO A 305 26.63 -11.94 -3.57
C PRO A 305 25.92 -10.63 -3.96
N ASP A 306 26.22 -9.54 -3.24
CA ASP A 306 25.68 -8.20 -3.50
C ASP A 306 26.27 -7.58 -4.77
N ASP A 307 27.57 -7.76 -5.01
CA ASP A 307 28.23 -7.35 -6.25
C ASP A 307 27.61 -8.08 -7.46
N GLN A 308 27.38 -9.39 -7.34
CA GLN A 308 26.75 -10.19 -8.39
C GLN A 308 25.32 -9.73 -8.68
N HIS A 309 24.56 -9.40 -7.63
CA HIS A 309 23.19 -8.91 -7.79
C HIS A 309 23.14 -7.55 -8.48
N LEU A 310 23.99 -6.60 -8.08
CA LEU A 310 24.07 -5.28 -8.69
C LEU A 310 24.52 -5.35 -10.15
N LEU A 311 25.54 -6.17 -10.45
CA LEU A 311 25.99 -6.39 -11.82
C LEU A 311 24.91 -7.03 -12.69
N ALA A 312 24.12 -7.98 -12.15
CA ALA A 312 23.04 -8.62 -12.90
C ALA A 312 21.96 -7.64 -13.38
N HIS A 313 21.76 -6.50 -12.70
CA HIS A 313 20.82 -5.45 -13.14
C HIS A 313 21.44 -4.45 -14.11
N LEU A 314 22.75 -4.20 -14.01
CA LEU A 314 23.45 -3.29 -14.91
C LEU A 314 23.76 -3.94 -16.26
N MET A 315 24.00 -5.26 -16.29
CA MET A 315 24.36 -6.00 -17.50
C MET A 315 23.33 -5.87 -18.63
N PRO A 316 22.01 -6.06 -18.42
CA PRO A 316 21.02 -5.91 -19.50
C PRO A 316 20.95 -4.48 -20.08
N ILE A 317 21.21 -3.46 -19.26
CA ILE A 317 21.24 -2.06 -19.70
C ILE A 317 22.46 -1.83 -20.58
N CYS A 318 23.62 -2.34 -20.18
CA CYS A 318 24.84 -2.30 -20.98
C CYS A 318 24.69 -3.07 -22.29
N GLU A 319 24.12 -4.28 -22.27
CA GLU A 319 23.89 -5.09 -23.46
C GLU A 319 22.95 -4.40 -24.46
N ALA A 320 21.85 -3.82 -23.97
CA ALA A 320 20.93 -3.06 -24.82
C ALA A 320 21.60 -1.83 -25.43
N ALA A 321 22.40 -1.10 -24.65
CA ALA A 321 23.15 0.05 -25.15
C ALA A 321 24.24 -0.38 -26.16
N MET A 322 25.00 -1.44 -25.91
CA MET A 322 25.99 -1.96 -26.86
C MET A 322 25.33 -2.39 -28.18
N SER A 323 24.18 -3.06 -28.13
CA SER A 323 23.42 -3.41 -29.35
C SER A 323 22.93 -2.19 -30.13
N LEU A 324 22.67 -1.07 -29.45
CA LEU A 324 22.29 0.20 -30.10
C LEU A 324 23.51 0.94 -30.68
N CYS A 325 24.72 0.75 -30.14
CA CYS A 325 25.95 1.27 -30.72
C CYS A 325 26.27 0.64 -32.09
N ASP A 326 25.88 -0.63 -32.29
CA ASP A 326 26.06 -1.35 -33.56
C ASP A 326 25.00 -0.99 -34.63
N SER A 327 24.02 -0.16 -34.27
CA SER A 327 22.97 0.29 -35.18
C SER A 327 23.45 1.43 -36.08
N SER A 328 23.04 1.45 -37.35
CA SER A 328 23.52 2.38 -38.39
C SER A 328 23.05 3.84 -38.24
N GLY A 329 22.33 4.18 -37.17
CA GLY A 329 21.84 5.54 -36.89
C GLY A 329 22.74 6.32 -35.95
N THR A 330 23.07 7.56 -36.30
CA THR A 330 23.93 8.45 -35.51
C THR A 330 23.33 8.81 -34.14
N ASP A 331 22.01 9.01 -34.07
CA ASP A 331 21.34 9.40 -32.83
C ASP A 331 21.18 8.25 -31.82
N PRO A 332 20.71 7.04 -32.22
CA PRO A 332 20.69 5.87 -31.34
C PRO A 332 22.07 5.54 -30.76
N ARG A 333 23.12 5.67 -31.59
CA ARG A 333 24.50 5.43 -31.17
C ARG A 333 24.97 6.44 -30.11
N ARG A 334 24.71 7.74 -30.31
CA ARG A 334 25.07 8.78 -29.33
C ARG A 334 24.36 8.59 -27.99
N CYS A 335 23.08 8.21 -28.02
CA CYS A 335 22.33 7.90 -26.80
C CYS A 335 22.88 6.67 -26.08
N ALA A 336 23.23 5.62 -26.83
CA ALA A 336 23.84 4.43 -26.27
C ALA A 336 25.21 4.69 -25.62
N GLU A 337 26.07 5.45 -26.29
CA GLU A 337 27.38 5.88 -25.75
C GLU A 337 27.22 6.71 -24.46
N ALA A 338 26.17 7.54 -24.36
CA ALA A 338 25.86 8.29 -23.14
C ALA A 338 25.41 7.37 -21.97
N VAL A 339 24.59 6.35 -22.25
CA VAL A 339 24.15 5.37 -21.24
C VAL A 339 25.33 4.52 -20.74
N LEU A 340 26.20 4.07 -21.63
CA LEU A 340 27.43 3.36 -21.25
C LEU A 340 28.33 4.25 -20.37
N ARG A 341 28.43 5.56 -20.67
CA ARG A 341 29.19 6.57 -19.88
C ARG A 341 28.66 6.73 -18.47
N ALA A 342 27.35 6.89 -18.37
CA ALA A 342 26.69 7.02 -17.07
C ALA A 342 26.87 5.73 -16.24
N THR A 343 26.78 4.56 -16.87
CA THR A 343 26.89 3.27 -16.18
C THR A 343 28.30 3.03 -15.63
N HIS A 344 29.34 3.33 -16.40
CA HIS A 344 30.72 3.22 -15.91
C HIS A 344 30.99 4.18 -14.73
N ARG A 345 30.52 5.43 -14.82
CA ARG A 345 30.65 6.40 -13.71
C ARG A 345 29.93 5.93 -12.45
N LEU A 346 28.72 5.40 -12.59
CA LEU A 346 27.95 4.85 -11.49
C LEU A 346 28.73 3.72 -10.78
N VAL A 347 29.34 2.81 -11.53
CA VAL A 347 30.17 1.73 -10.93
C VAL A 347 31.35 2.31 -10.13
N LEU A 348 32.04 3.34 -10.66
CA LEU A 348 33.13 3.99 -9.93
C LEU A 348 32.64 4.69 -8.65
N GLU A 349 31.49 5.36 -8.69
CA GLU A 349 30.89 6.01 -7.53
C GLU A 349 30.45 5.00 -6.46
N LEU A 350 29.87 3.87 -6.87
CA LEU A 350 29.47 2.80 -5.96
C LEU A 350 30.69 2.13 -5.30
N LYS A 351 31.80 1.96 -6.04
CA LYS A 351 33.08 1.53 -5.46
C LYS A 351 33.61 2.53 -4.44
N ALA A 352 33.63 3.83 -4.78
CA ALA A 352 34.13 4.87 -3.89
C ALA A 352 33.33 4.97 -2.58
N ARG A 353 32.04 4.60 -2.61
CA ARG A 353 31.15 4.55 -1.44
C ARG A 353 31.19 3.22 -0.67
N GLY A 354 31.99 2.25 -1.12
CA GLY A 354 32.06 0.91 -0.51
C GLY A 354 30.82 0.05 -0.72
N VAL A 355 29.96 0.41 -1.68
CA VAL A 355 28.76 -0.37 -2.04
C VAL A 355 29.12 -1.50 -3.00
N LEU A 356 30.05 -1.27 -3.92
CA LEU A 356 30.66 -2.31 -4.75
C LEU A 356 32.09 -2.60 -4.28
N SER A 357 32.46 -3.86 -4.32
CA SER A 357 33.84 -4.27 -4.00
C SER A 357 34.84 -3.65 -4.98
N PRO A 358 36.06 -3.29 -4.54
CA PRO A 358 37.11 -2.77 -5.41
C PRO A 358 37.45 -3.71 -6.58
N ALA A 359 37.29 -5.03 -6.37
CA ALA A 359 37.53 -6.10 -7.34
C ALA A 359 36.49 -6.22 -8.46
N VAL A 360 35.36 -5.49 -8.38
CA VAL A 360 34.29 -5.54 -9.40
C VAL A 360 34.73 -4.84 -10.68
N ASP A 361 34.99 -5.55 -11.77
CA ASP A 361 35.24 -4.85 -13.03
C ASP A 361 33.98 -4.15 -13.55
N SER A 362 34.17 -2.99 -14.18
CA SER A 362 33.04 -2.31 -14.84
C SER A 362 32.58 -3.17 -16.01
N PRO A 363 31.27 -3.37 -16.21
CA PRO A 363 30.75 -4.12 -17.35
C PRO A 363 30.97 -3.39 -18.69
N VAL A 364 31.56 -2.18 -18.65
CA VAL A 364 31.94 -1.41 -19.83
C VAL A 364 33.34 -0.83 -19.63
N ASP A 365 34.21 -1.01 -20.64
CA ASP A 365 35.60 -0.53 -20.65
C ASP A 365 35.69 0.98 -20.42
N ALA A 366 36.79 1.53 -19.89
CA ALA A 366 36.92 2.98 -19.75
C ALA A 366 36.84 3.76 -21.10
N ASP A 367 36.92 3.05 -22.22
CA ASP A 367 37.22 3.58 -23.55
C ASP A 367 36.22 3.18 -24.64
N TYR A 368 34.91 3.19 -24.35
CA TYR A 368 33.86 3.10 -25.42
C TYR A 368 33.69 4.41 -26.22
N ARG A 369 34.82 5.12 -26.34
CA ARG A 369 35.21 6.20 -27.26
C ARG A 369 34.49 7.53 -27.06
N GLY A 370 35.12 8.37 -26.25
CA GLY A 370 35.09 9.81 -26.49
C GLY A 370 36.37 10.24 -27.19
N GLU A 371 36.27 10.72 -28.42
CA GLU A 371 37.13 11.75 -29.01
C GLU A 371 36.29 12.43 -30.11
N GLU A 372 35.99 13.71 -29.87
CA GLU A 372 35.40 14.77 -30.73
C GLU A 372 34.44 14.43 -31.89
#